data_AF-A0A925GXN3-F1
#
_entry.id   AF-A0A925GXN3-F1
#
_cell.length_a   1.000
_cell.length_b   1.000
_cell.length_c   1.000
_cell.angle_alpha   90.00
_cell.angle_beta   90.00
_cell.angle_gamma   90.00
#
_symmetry.space_group_name_H-M   'P 1'
#
loop_
_entity.id
_entity.type
_entity.pdbx_description
1 polymer ?
#
loop_
_entity_poly.entity_id
_entity_poly.type
_entity_poly.pdbx_seq_one_letter_code
_entity_poly.pdbx_strand_id
1 'polypeptide(L)'
;MFGIPAGFIIGAVLIELALLRISAAGGLTRDVPALILTLIWAQTIYIVTVYLVWREKGRKPPVLFIIGVALAFRCTVWPLTSPLSTDLYRYRWEGQVQHNGGNPYSERPGDPEWIGLRDSVWSEVGQKDVRAGYGPAWELISAGMYRLAAWMSPDPRQQVFWFKLPAALSDLGLLGVLWATLRSRDLPTELL
;
A
#
# COMPACT_ATOMS: atom_id res chain seq x y z
N MET A 1 -16.76 30.33 -0.14
CA MET A 1 -16.22 29.39 0.87
C MET A 1 -16.75 28.00 0.52
N PHE A 2 -15.93 27.14 -0.09
CA PHE A 2 -16.36 25.81 -0.52
C PHE A 2 -16.95 25.06 0.69
N GLY A 3 -18.25 24.76 0.63
CA GLY A 3 -18.99 24.21 1.76
C GLY A 3 -18.70 22.72 1.90
N ILE A 4 -17.52 22.35 2.40
CA ILE A 4 -17.21 20.96 2.74
C ILE A 4 -18.14 20.54 3.90
N PRO A 5 -18.88 19.42 3.80
CA PRO A 5 -19.72 18.96 4.90
C PRO A 5 -18.89 18.72 6.17
N ALA A 6 -19.36 19.21 7.31
CA ALA A 6 -18.68 19.01 8.59
C ALA A 6 -18.45 17.51 8.89
N GLY A 7 -19.40 16.66 8.52
CA GLY A 7 -19.28 15.20 8.65
C GLY A 7 -18.10 14.61 7.87
N PHE A 8 -17.75 15.16 6.70
CA PHE A 8 -16.57 14.75 5.96
C PHE A 8 -15.28 15.09 6.71
N ILE A 9 -15.17 16.33 7.21
CA ILE A 9 -14.00 16.79 7.95
C ILE A 9 -13.82 15.97 9.22
N ILE A 10 -14.89 15.78 9.99
CA ILE A 10 -14.88 14.98 11.22
C ILE A 10 -14.46 13.54 10.91
N GLY A 11 -15.05 12.92 9.91
CA GLY A 11 -14.70 11.57 9.47
C GLY A 11 -13.24 11.44 9.08
N ALA A 12 -12.73 12.40 8.28
CA ALA A 12 -11.34 12.41 7.85
C ALA A 12 -10.36 12.55 9.03
N VAL A 13 -10.64 13.46 9.96
CA VAL A 13 -9.83 13.65 11.17
C VAL A 13 -9.84 12.40 12.05
N LEU A 14 -11.00 11.77 12.25
CA LEU A 14 -11.10 10.57 13.08
C LEU A 14 -10.34 9.38 12.48
N ILE A 15 -10.39 9.22 11.15
CA ILE A 15 -9.59 8.21 10.45
C ILE A 15 -8.10 8.51 10.64
N GLU A 16 -7.67 9.75 10.40
CA GLU A 16 -6.26 10.12 10.55
C GLU A 16 -5.76 9.90 11.98
N LEU A 17 -6.56 10.21 13.00
CA LEU A 17 -6.22 9.93 14.40
C LEU A 17 -6.07 8.42 14.66
N ALA A 18 -6.89 7.58 14.03
CA ALA A 18 -6.74 6.13 14.12
C ALA A 18 -5.44 5.65 13.46
N LEU A 19 -5.08 6.20 12.29
CA LEU A 19 -3.82 5.88 11.59
C LEU A 19 -2.59 6.37 12.38
N LEU A 20 -2.65 7.57 12.94
CA LEU A 20 -1.62 8.14 13.80
C LEU A 20 -1.45 7.31 15.08
N ARG A 21 -2.53 6.78 15.66
CA ARG A 21 -2.44 5.84 16.79
C ARG A 21 -1.68 4.57 16.39
N ILE A 22 -1.96 4.00 15.23
CA ILE A 22 -1.23 2.82 14.73
C ILE A 22 0.25 3.18 14.56
N SER A 23 0.54 4.33 13.95
CA SER A 23 1.90 4.81 13.74
C SER A 23 2.66 5.02 15.06
N ALA A 24 2.07 5.74 16.01
CA ALA A 24 2.67 6.02 17.32
C ALA A 24 2.93 4.76 18.15
N ALA A 25 2.10 3.72 17.98
CA ALA A 25 2.29 2.43 18.62
C ALA A 25 3.23 1.49 17.84
N GLY A 26 4.02 2.01 16.90
CA GLY A 26 5.00 1.23 16.13
C GLY A 26 4.37 0.23 15.16
N GLY A 27 3.21 0.58 14.59
CA GLY A 27 2.46 -0.30 13.69
C GLY A 27 1.61 -1.38 14.39
N LEU A 28 1.59 -1.40 15.73
CA LEU A 28 0.89 -2.41 16.54
C LEU A 28 1.27 -3.86 16.16
N THR A 29 2.51 -4.07 15.70
CA THR A 29 3.00 -5.39 15.23
C THR A 29 2.94 -6.47 16.31
N ARG A 30 2.96 -6.07 17.58
CA ARG A 30 2.88 -6.97 18.75
C ARG A 30 1.47 -7.12 19.33
N ASP A 31 0.51 -6.31 18.88
CA ASP A 31 -0.88 -6.32 19.34
C ASP A 31 -1.83 -6.33 18.14
N VAL A 32 -1.84 -7.48 17.47
CA VAL A 32 -2.68 -7.74 16.29
C VAL A 32 -4.17 -7.51 16.58
N PRO A 33 -4.75 -7.91 17.74
CA PRO A 33 -6.13 -7.57 18.08
C PRO A 33 -6.38 -6.06 18.10
N ALA A 34 -5.52 -5.27 18.76
CA ALA A 34 -5.69 -3.82 18.79
C ALA A 34 -5.57 -3.18 17.39
N LEU A 35 -4.67 -3.70 16.55
CA LEU A 35 -4.56 -3.28 15.16
C LEU A 35 -5.86 -3.53 14.39
N ILE A 36 -6.37 -4.76 14.42
CA ILE A 36 -7.60 -5.16 13.73
C ILE A 36 -8.77 -4.31 14.19
N LEU A 37 -8.93 -4.12 15.51
CA LEU A 37 -10.00 -3.28 16.05
C LEU A 37 -9.87 -1.83 15.58
N THR A 38 -8.66 -1.27 15.56
CA THR A 38 -8.43 0.10 15.09
C THR A 38 -8.76 0.24 13.60
N LEU A 39 -8.42 -0.76 12.77
CA LEU A 39 -8.75 -0.78 11.35
C LEU A 39 -10.27 -0.92 11.13
N ILE A 40 -10.96 -1.77 11.89
CA ILE A 40 -12.43 -1.90 11.84
C ILE A 40 -13.11 -0.58 12.22
N TRP A 41 -12.62 0.09 13.26
CA TRP A 41 -13.11 1.41 13.65
C TRP A 41 -12.91 2.44 12.53
N ALA A 42 -11.71 2.53 11.96
CA ALA A 42 -11.42 3.42 10.85
C ALA A 42 -12.31 3.13 9.63
N GLN A 43 -12.51 1.86 9.29
CA GLN A 43 -13.37 1.44 8.18
C GLN A 43 -14.86 1.77 8.42
N THR A 44 -15.32 1.64 9.66
CA THR A 44 -16.69 2.02 10.06
C THR A 44 -16.90 3.52 9.90
N ILE A 45 -15.95 4.34 10.37
CA ILE A 45 -15.97 5.80 10.20
C ILE A 45 -15.96 6.15 8.71
N TYR A 46 -15.15 5.48 7.89
CA TYR A 46 -15.12 5.69 6.45
C TYR A 46 -16.49 5.43 5.81
N ILE A 47 -17.12 4.28 6.09
CA ILE A 47 -18.43 3.91 5.51
C ILE A 47 -19.50 4.93 5.93
N VAL A 48 -19.55 5.30 7.22
CA VAL A 48 -20.48 6.33 7.72
C VAL A 48 -20.23 7.66 7.03
N THR A 49 -18.97 8.07 6.86
CA THR A 49 -18.58 9.32 6.19
C THR A 49 -19.04 9.34 4.74
N VAL A 50 -18.78 8.26 4.00
CA VAL A 50 -19.23 8.09 2.61
C VAL A 50 -20.76 8.14 2.53
N TYR A 51 -21.46 7.45 3.43
CA TYR A 51 -22.91 7.49 3.48
C TYR A 51 -23.46 8.90 3.73
N LEU A 52 -22.88 9.65 4.67
CA LEU A 52 -23.29 11.03 4.95
C LEU A 52 -23.05 11.96 3.76
N VAL A 53 -21.89 11.86 3.10
CA VAL A 53 -21.59 12.63 1.88
C VAL A 53 -22.52 12.25 0.73
N TRP A 54 -22.85 10.96 0.59
CA TRP A 54 -23.77 10.49 -0.45
C TRP A 54 -25.20 11.01 -0.24
N ARG A 55 -25.62 11.17 1.02
CA ARG A 55 -26.95 11.71 1.39
C ARG A 55 -27.02 13.23 1.31
N GLU A 56 -25.89 13.92 1.29
CA GLU A 56 -25.80 15.38 1.20
C GLU A 56 -26.17 15.88 -0.21
N LYS A 57 -27.21 16.71 -0.31
CA LYS A 57 -27.80 17.13 -1.59
C LYS A 57 -27.17 18.39 -2.18
N GLY A 58 -26.50 19.22 -1.37
CA GLY A 58 -25.98 20.51 -1.83
C GLY A 58 -24.47 20.64 -1.76
N ARG A 59 -23.85 20.11 -0.71
CA ARG A 59 -22.46 20.36 -0.36
C ARG A 59 -21.61 19.11 -0.59
N LYS A 60 -20.76 19.11 -1.61
CA LYS A 60 -19.79 18.02 -1.83
C LYS A 60 -18.36 18.52 -1.65
N PRO A 61 -17.47 17.73 -1.01
CA PRO A 61 -16.06 18.06 -0.98
C PRO A 61 -15.50 18.08 -2.41
N PRO A 62 -14.69 19.08 -2.78
CA PRO A 62 -13.99 19.06 -4.07
C PRO A 62 -13.11 17.81 -4.20
N VAL A 63 -13.04 17.21 -5.38
CA VAL A 63 -12.23 15.99 -5.64
C VAL A 63 -10.77 16.19 -5.20
N LEU A 64 -10.18 17.36 -5.48
CA LEU A 64 -8.82 17.68 -5.05
C LEU A 64 -8.65 17.67 -3.52
N PHE A 65 -9.69 18.03 -2.77
CA PHE A 65 -9.67 17.96 -1.31
C PHE A 65 -9.70 16.50 -0.83
N ILE A 66 -10.51 15.66 -1.46
CA ILE A 66 -10.55 14.21 -1.18
C ILE A 66 -9.18 13.57 -1.46
N ILE A 67 -8.57 13.90 -2.59
CA ILE A 67 -7.21 13.44 -2.95
C ILE A 67 -6.20 13.91 -1.91
N GLY A 68 -6.26 15.17 -1.47
CA GLY A 68 -5.39 15.70 -0.42
C GLY A 68 -5.51 14.94 0.90
N VAL A 69 -6.73 14.62 1.33
CA VAL A 69 -6.99 13.80 2.53
C VAL A 69 -6.45 12.38 2.34
N ALA A 70 -6.69 11.75 1.19
CA ALA A 70 -6.20 10.42 0.88
C ALA A 70 -4.66 10.36 0.89
N LEU A 71 -4.00 11.39 0.36
CA LEU A 71 -2.54 11.53 0.41
C LEU A 71 -2.02 11.67 1.84
N ALA A 72 -2.71 12.42 2.71
CA ALA A 72 -2.35 12.53 4.12
C ALA A 72 -2.38 11.14 4.80
N PHE A 73 -3.46 10.39 4.60
CA PHE A 73 -3.58 9.03 5.13
C PHE A 73 -2.45 8.13 4.65
N ARG A 74 -2.12 8.20 3.34
CA ARG A 74 -1.04 7.44 2.73
C ARG A 74 0.30 7.82 3.32
N CYS A 75 0.62 9.10 3.48
CA CYS A 75 1.85 9.56 4.11
C CYS A 75 2.01 9.05 5.56
N THR A 76 0.92 8.94 6.31
CA THR A 76 0.95 8.43 7.69
C THR A 76 1.24 6.94 7.76
N VAL A 77 0.68 6.13 6.85
CA VAL A 77 0.87 4.66 6.86
C VAL A 77 2.08 4.19 6.05
N TRP A 78 2.58 5.00 5.11
CA TRP A 78 3.66 4.63 4.21
C TRP A 78 4.95 4.19 4.91
N PRO A 79 5.41 4.82 6.01
CA PRO A 79 6.60 4.38 6.72
C PRO A 79 6.42 3.09 7.53
N LEU A 80 5.18 2.67 7.77
CA LEU A 80 4.90 1.54 8.67
C LEU A 80 5.23 0.20 8.00
N THR A 81 5.82 -0.72 8.74
CA THR A 81 5.94 -2.12 8.31
C THR A 81 4.57 -2.78 8.30
N SER A 82 4.33 -3.75 7.41
CA SER A 82 3.08 -4.53 7.40
C SER A 82 3.16 -5.65 8.43
N PRO A 83 2.42 -5.61 9.54
CA PRO A 83 2.41 -6.71 10.50
C PRO A 83 1.56 -7.91 10.06
N LEU A 84 0.66 -7.70 9.09
CA LEU A 84 -0.32 -8.71 8.66
C LEU A 84 0.11 -9.48 7.41
N SER A 85 1.19 -9.07 6.75
CA SER A 85 1.70 -9.75 5.55
C SER A 85 3.22 -9.65 5.47
N THR A 86 3.81 -10.73 4.98
CA THR A 86 5.25 -10.85 4.67
C THR A 86 5.54 -10.68 3.17
N ASP A 87 4.52 -10.39 2.35
CA ASP A 87 4.63 -10.42 0.89
C ASP A 87 5.64 -9.40 0.35
N LEU A 88 5.78 -8.22 0.95
CA LEU A 88 6.77 -7.23 0.51
C LEU A 88 8.21 -7.76 0.60
N TYR A 89 8.50 -8.56 1.63
CA TYR A 89 9.79 -9.24 1.77
C TYR A 89 9.94 -10.35 0.72
N ARG A 90 8.83 -11.05 0.43
CA ARG A 90 8.80 -12.09 -0.59
C ARG A 90 9.07 -11.54 -1.99
N TYR A 91 8.39 -10.47 -2.40
CA TYR A 91 8.59 -9.80 -3.68
C TYR A 91 10.02 -9.29 -3.84
N ARG A 92 10.56 -8.68 -2.78
CA ARG A 92 11.95 -8.24 -2.79
C ARG A 92 12.91 -9.41 -2.97
N TRP A 93 12.70 -10.51 -2.24
CA TRP A 93 13.51 -11.71 -2.34
C TRP A 93 13.48 -12.31 -3.75
N GLU A 94 12.31 -12.43 -4.35
CA GLU A 94 12.16 -12.96 -5.71
C GLU A 94 12.85 -12.06 -6.74
N GLY A 95 12.76 -10.74 -6.58
CA GLY A 95 13.54 -9.80 -7.39
C GLY A 95 15.05 -9.92 -7.18
N GLN A 96 15.52 -10.20 -5.97
CA GLN A 96 16.92 -10.44 -5.64
C GLN A 96 17.45 -11.73 -6.28
N VAL A 97 16.69 -12.82 -6.22
CA VAL A 97 17.02 -14.10 -6.88
C VAL A 97 17.13 -13.90 -8.39
N GLN A 98 16.14 -13.25 -9.01
CA GLN A 98 16.16 -12.93 -10.45
C GLN A 98 17.36 -12.05 -10.83
N HIS A 99 17.74 -11.09 -9.99
CA HIS A 99 18.92 -10.26 -10.23
C HIS A 99 20.24 -11.06 -10.22
N ASN A 100 20.28 -12.17 -9.48
CA ASN A 100 21.42 -13.08 -9.41
C ASN A 100 21.31 -14.27 -10.38
N GLY A 101 20.41 -14.20 -11.36
CA GLY A 101 20.27 -15.20 -12.42
C GLY A 101 19.40 -16.40 -12.07
N GLY A 102 18.77 -16.41 -10.89
CA GLY A 102 17.84 -17.45 -10.47
C GLY A 102 16.43 -17.27 -11.05
N ASN A 103 15.63 -18.33 -10.96
CA ASN A 103 14.24 -18.38 -11.40
C ASN A 103 13.29 -18.70 -10.22
N PRO A 104 12.49 -17.72 -9.75
CA PRO A 104 11.54 -17.90 -8.64
C PRO A 104 10.49 -19.00 -8.83
N TYR A 105 10.22 -19.41 -10.08
CA TYR A 105 9.28 -20.48 -10.38
C TYR A 105 9.86 -21.89 -10.25
N SER A 106 11.20 -22.02 -10.16
CA SER A 106 11.89 -23.30 -9.92
C SER A 106 12.52 -23.39 -8.54
N GLU A 107 12.84 -22.25 -7.95
CA GLU A 107 13.67 -22.13 -6.76
C GLU A 107 12.86 -21.58 -5.58
N ARG A 108 13.32 -21.88 -4.37
CA ARG A 108 12.66 -21.53 -3.11
C ARG A 108 13.59 -20.65 -2.27
N PRO A 109 13.06 -19.73 -1.44
CA PRO A 109 13.91 -18.95 -0.55
C PRO A 109 14.77 -19.77 0.42
N GLY A 110 14.30 -20.97 0.77
CA GLY A 110 15.00 -21.91 1.65
C GLY A 110 16.12 -22.69 0.97
N ASP A 111 16.24 -22.66 -0.37
CA ASP A 111 17.20 -23.51 -1.08
C ASP A 111 18.66 -23.13 -0.70
N PRO A 112 19.56 -24.12 -0.56
CA PRO A 112 20.94 -23.88 -0.09
C PRO A 112 21.77 -22.98 -1.01
N GLU A 113 21.48 -23.00 -2.31
CA GLU A 113 22.18 -22.17 -3.31
C GLU A 113 22.03 -20.66 -3.04
N TRP A 114 20.94 -20.25 -2.39
CA TRP A 114 20.64 -18.85 -2.07
C TRP A 114 21.12 -18.41 -0.69
N ILE A 115 21.86 -19.25 0.05
CA ILE A 115 22.41 -18.89 1.38
C ILE A 115 23.22 -17.59 1.30
N GLY A 116 24.00 -17.39 0.24
CA GLY A 116 24.81 -16.18 0.04
C GLY A 116 24.00 -14.89 -0.18
N LEU A 117 22.71 -15.00 -0.53
CA LEU A 117 21.83 -13.84 -0.73
C LEU A 117 21.02 -13.47 0.52
N ARG A 118 21.03 -14.31 1.57
CA ARG A 118 20.24 -14.08 2.79
C ARG A 118 20.79 -12.88 3.56
N ASP A 119 20.00 -11.83 3.64
CA ASP A 119 20.35 -10.57 4.30
C ASP A 119 19.55 -10.33 5.59
N SER A 120 19.66 -9.12 6.15
CA SER A 120 19.06 -8.74 7.44
C SER A 120 17.52 -8.79 7.48
N VAL A 121 16.85 -8.92 6.32
CA VAL A 121 15.38 -9.06 6.25
C VAL A 121 14.93 -10.44 5.79
N TRP A 122 15.85 -11.38 5.54
CA TRP A 122 15.50 -12.74 5.10
C TRP A 122 14.64 -13.50 6.11
N SER A 123 14.80 -13.24 7.41
CA SER A 123 13.96 -13.83 8.46
C SER A 123 12.47 -13.56 8.23
N GLU A 124 12.13 -12.39 7.69
CA GLU A 124 10.76 -11.92 7.42
C GLU A 124 10.17 -12.50 6.13
N VAL A 125 10.98 -13.13 5.27
CA VAL A 125 10.48 -13.74 4.02
C VAL A 125 9.52 -14.88 4.35
N GLY A 126 8.28 -14.75 3.90
CA GLY A 126 7.25 -15.77 4.06
C GLY A 126 7.48 -17.01 3.19
N GLN A 127 6.91 -18.14 3.61
CA GLN A 127 6.79 -19.37 2.79
C GLN A 127 8.12 -19.86 2.18
N LYS A 128 9.17 -19.97 3.01
CA LYS A 128 10.54 -20.26 2.54
C LYS A 128 10.69 -21.59 1.80
N ASP A 129 9.78 -22.53 2.00
CA ASP A 129 9.80 -23.85 1.35
C ASP A 129 8.94 -23.92 0.08
N VAL A 130 8.33 -22.81 -0.32
CA VAL A 130 7.43 -22.72 -1.49
C VAL A 130 8.04 -21.80 -2.54
N ARG A 131 7.83 -22.14 -3.81
CA ARG A 131 8.23 -21.35 -4.99
C ARG A 131 7.32 -20.15 -5.18
N ALA A 132 7.69 -19.22 -6.06
CA ALA A 132 6.83 -18.09 -6.39
C ALA A 132 5.46 -18.56 -6.91
N GLY A 133 4.40 -18.01 -6.33
CA GLY A 133 3.01 -18.24 -6.73
C GLY A 133 2.39 -17.07 -7.50
N TYR A 134 3.13 -15.97 -7.67
CA TYR A 134 2.65 -14.76 -8.33
C TYR A 134 2.75 -14.87 -9.86
N GLY A 135 1.96 -14.07 -10.58
CA GLY A 135 1.95 -14.10 -12.04
C GLY A 135 3.21 -13.49 -12.67
N PRO A 136 3.53 -13.82 -13.94
CA PRO A 136 4.76 -13.37 -14.62
C PRO A 136 4.92 -11.85 -14.67
N ALA A 137 3.83 -11.11 -14.85
CA ALA A 137 3.89 -9.65 -14.81
C ALA A 137 4.37 -9.13 -13.46
N TRP A 138 3.94 -9.75 -12.35
CA TRP A 138 4.33 -9.33 -11.01
C TRP A 138 5.78 -9.70 -10.69
N GLU A 139 6.25 -10.86 -11.14
CA GLU A 139 7.67 -11.23 -11.00
C GLU A 139 8.60 -10.27 -11.75
N LEU A 140 8.20 -9.84 -12.96
CA LEU A 140 8.95 -8.82 -13.72
C LEU A 140 8.96 -7.47 -13.01
N ILE A 141 7.83 -7.07 -12.41
CA ILE A 141 7.76 -5.87 -11.57
C ILE A 141 8.69 -6.01 -10.37
N SER A 142 8.69 -7.16 -9.70
CA SER A 142 9.53 -7.44 -8.53
C SER A 142 11.02 -7.39 -8.88
N ALA A 143 11.42 -7.95 -10.03
CA ALA A 143 12.78 -7.85 -10.55
C ALA A 143 13.19 -6.41 -10.87
N GLY A 144 12.31 -5.64 -11.54
CA GLY A 144 12.54 -4.24 -11.83
C GLY A 144 12.65 -3.39 -10.57
N MET A 145 11.75 -3.62 -9.61
CA MET A 145 11.72 -2.93 -8.32
C MET A 145 12.94 -3.26 -7.47
N TYR A 146 13.42 -4.50 -7.46
CA TYR A 146 14.66 -4.84 -6.75
C TYR A 146 15.84 -4.06 -7.31
N ARG A 147 15.99 -4.00 -8.64
CA ARG A 147 17.07 -3.23 -9.30
C ARG A 147 16.99 -1.74 -8.95
N LEU A 148 15.80 -1.15 -9.03
CA LEU A 148 15.58 0.25 -8.68
C LEU A 148 15.87 0.51 -7.19
N ALA A 149 15.35 -0.33 -6.30
CA ALA A 149 15.53 -0.20 -4.87
C ALA A 149 16.99 -0.38 -4.44
N ALA A 150 17.69 -1.37 -5.00
CA ALA A 150 19.10 -1.62 -4.75
C ALA A 150 20.00 -0.49 -5.27
N TRP A 151 19.61 0.17 -6.37
CA TRP A 151 20.27 1.37 -6.86
C TRP A 151 20.08 2.57 -5.93
N MET A 152 18.89 2.73 -5.32
CA MET A 152 18.61 3.83 -4.40
C MET A 152 19.24 3.67 -3.02
N SER A 153 19.29 2.44 -2.49
CA SER A 153 19.80 2.18 -1.14
C SER A 153 20.33 0.75 -0.99
N PRO A 154 21.51 0.55 -0.37
CA PRO A 154 22.02 -0.78 -0.06
C PRO A 154 21.28 -1.43 1.13
N ASP A 155 20.53 -0.65 1.93
CA ASP A 155 19.83 -1.16 3.11
C ASP A 155 18.59 -1.99 2.71
N PRO A 156 18.54 -3.30 3.02
CA PRO A 156 17.41 -4.16 2.67
C PRO A 156 16.06 -3.65 3.18
N ARG A 157 16.01 -2.98 4.34
CA ARG A 157 14.75 -2.46 4.90
C ARG A 157 14.22 -1.28 4.10
N GLN A 158 15.11 -0.37 3.68
CA GLN A 158 14.76 0.72 2.78
C GLN A 158 14.33 0.20 1.40
N GLN A 159 14.93 -0.90 0.94
CA GLN A 159 14.47 -1.52 -0.30
C GLN A 159 13.02 -2.00 -0.17
N VAL A 160 12.68 -2.74 0.89
CA VAL A 160 11.29 -3.18 1.17
C VAL A 160 10.31 -2.00 1.26
N PHE A 161 10.72 -0.87 1.83
CA PHE A 161 9.91 0.34 1.87
C PHE A 161 9.47 0.80 0.47
N TRP A 162 10.36 0.74 -0.52
CA TRP A 162 10.06 1.13 -1.90
C TRP A 162 9.21 0.12 -2.67
N PHE A 163 9.11 -1.13 -2.23
CA PHE A 163 8.23 -2.13 -2.85
C PHE A 163 6.73 -1.84 -2.71
N LYS A 164 6.36 -0.79 -1.97
CA LYS A 164 4.99 -0.25 -1.94
C LYS A 164 4.65 0.61 -3.17
N LEU A 165 5.66 1.06 -3.91
CA LEU A 165 5.50 1.97 -5.05
C LEU A 165 4.60 1.41 -6.16
N PRO A 166 4.73 0.15 -6.61
CA PRO A 166 3.84 -0.38 -7.64
C PRO A 166 2.35 -0.28 -7.28
N ALA A 167 2.00 -0.54 -6.02
CA ALA A 167 0.62 -0.42 -5.55
C ALA A 167 0.15 1.04 -5.59
N ALA A 168 0.97 1.98 -5.10
CA ALA A 168 0.62 3.41 -5.15
C ALA A 168 0.48 3.94 -6.59
N LEU A 169 1.36 3.54 -7.49
CA LEU A 169 1.28 3.91 -8.91
C LEU A 169 0.04 3.29 -9.58
N SER A 170 -0.33 2.07 -9.19
CA SER A 170 -1.56 1.42 -9.69
C SER A 170 -2.81 2.17 -9.24
N ASP A 171 -2.86 2.61 -7.97
CA ASP A 171 -3.96 3.42 -7.44
C ASP A 171 -4.10 4.75 -8.22
N LEU A 172 -2.98 5.45 -8.46
CA LEU A 172 -2.98 6.70 -9.23
C LEU A 172 -3.33 6.48 -10.70
N GLY A 173 -2.81 5.40 -11.29
CA GLY A 173 -3.12 4.99 -12.66
C GLY A 173 -4.61 4.72 -12.84
N LEU A 174 -5.23 4.04 -11.87
CA LEU A 174 -6.67 3.78 -11.88
C LEU A 174 -7.48 5.08 -11.83
N LEU A 175 -7.11 6.04 -10.98
CA LEU A 175 -7.73 7.36 -10.96
C LEU A 175 -7.59 8.07 -12.32
N GLY A 176 -6.42 7.98 -12.95
CA GLY A 176 -6.18 8.53 -14.29
C GLY A 176 -7.06 7.88 -15.38
N VAL A 177 -7.20 6.54 -15.35
CA VAL A 177 -8.07 5.81 -16.28
C VAL A 177 -9.54 6.17 -16.09
N LEU A 178 -10.00 6.26 -14.84
CA LEU A 178 -11.37 6.69 -14.53
C LEU A 178 -11.61 8.11 -15.04
N TRP A 179 -10.68 9.03 -14.81
CA TRP A 179 -10.76 10.40 -15.29
C TRP A 179 -10.83 10.46 -16.81
N ALA A 180 -9.95 9.74 -17.51
CA ALA A 180 -9.93 9.67 -18.96
C ALA A 180 -11.23 9.06 -19.53
N THR A 181 -11.80 8.08 -18.85
CA THR A 181 -13.06 7.42 -19.24
C THR A 181 -14.27 8.32 -19.05
N LEU A 182 -14.30 9.13 -17.98
CA LEU A 182 -15.36 10.14 -17.79
C LEU A 182 -15.27 11.22 -18.86
N ARG A 183 -14.06 11.72 -19.12
CA ARG A 183 -13.77 12.73 -20.15
C ARG A 183 -14.16 12.26 -21.56
N SER A 184 -13.84 11.02 -21.92
CA SER A 184 -14.17 10.48 -23.25
C SER A 184 -15.66 10.24 -23.48
N ARG A 185 -16.47 10.32 -22.43
CA ARG A 185 -17.93 10.15 -22.45
C ARG A 185 -18.69 11.44 -22.14
N ASP A 186 -18.00 12.59 -22.09
CA ASP A 186 -18.54 13.89 -21.70
C ASP A 186 -19.29 13.87 -20.35
N LEU A 187 -18.84 12.99 -19.44
CA LEU A 187 -19.41 12.86 -18.11
C LEU A 187 -18.73 13.84 -17.13
N PRO A 188 -19.47 14.34 -16.12
CA PRO A 188 -18.91 15.23 -15.10
C PRO A 188 -17.78 14.55 -14.32
N THR A 189 -16.66 15.26 -14.14
CA THR A 189 -15.53 14.76 -13.34
C THR A 189 -15.84 14.63 -11.85
N GLU A 190 -16.95 15.21 -11.41
CA GLU A 190 -17.53 15.07 -10.07
C GLU A 190 -18.06 13.66 -9.79
N LEU A 191 -18.08 12.78 -10.80
CA LEU A 191 -18.33 11.34 -10.65
C LEU A 191 -17.08 10.53 -10.27
N LEU A 192 -15.91 11.17 -10.22
CA LEU A 192 -14.64 10.59 -9.79
C LEU A 192 -14.47 10.74 -8.26
#